data_AF-A0A1A0HGP7-F1
#
_entry.id   AF-A0A1A0HGP7-F1
#
_cell.length_a   1.000
_cell.length_b   1.000
_cell.length_c   1.000
_cell.angle_alpha   90.00
_cell.angle_beta   90.00
_cell.angle_gamma   90.00
#
_symmetry.space_group_name_H-M   'P 1'
#
loop_
_entity.id
_entity.type
_entity.pdbx_description
1 polymer ?
#
loop_
_entity_poly.entity_id
_entity_poly.type
_entity_poly.pdbx_seq_one_letter_code
_entity_poly.pdbx_strand_id
1 'polypeptide(L)'
;MADDADLDTRLASQVTALSTQLVTEVAKLLLLEETVVLLRREQALLKTRVSALEPVESEHKAARDQLAALQLSLAALAAQKDAAEAKNKQLEGEVEDLTASLFNEANEMVLNASREAYNYKLKNRKLIEELAEKDAIIDNLQAQLLDLKALFVQMDERQQLASRVATPRPAEPAYVPVPPVLQQLLYGVRGRAVRFDLPAYQLDFKAFVYQLIKPGFSFDLASLRTLKYFRRVWAEELEPCVPVIPALTGNTFMRRWTKGKSFWSVLVEGRAIIEPVAGVNETFKLTYKGVRRGSGAPVALKDACAFCGENKDDRLEHARLYNLRLYGPAEAGAEPGATDTGGEPHAAIATYPLCNFCVVKLRALCTFFATLRVVHSNIYKLPQNSTYDDVAYANSFQFKRPPDAVRPALAPELEPVFVKLYLTFLVLRARIFWSRIGFWDTDEDVEWLNVDEVPLATFRAAVQDNVAFQH
;
A
#
# COMPACT_ATOMS: atom_id res chain seq x y z
N MET A 1 71.64 104.66 54.35
CA MET A 1 70.59 103.80 54.94
C MET A 1 69.17 104.11 54.43
N ALA A 2 69.01 104.81 53.29
CA ALA A 2 67.69 105.08 52.69
C ALA A 2 67.43 104.28 51.38
N ASP A 3 68.48 103.75 50.73
CA ASP A 3 68.35 102.93 49.51
C ASP A 3 67.96 101.47 49.77
N ASP A 4 68.35 100.89 50.92
CA ASP A 4 68.02 99.48 51.24
C ASP A 4 66.52 99.26 51.47
N ALA A 5 65.81 100.26 52.04
CA ALA A 5 64.38 100.16 52.30
C ALA A 5 63.51 100.21 51.03
N ASP A 6 63.98 100.89 49.97
CA ASP A 6 63.31 100.92 48.65
C ASP A 6 63.58 99.62 47.87
N LEU A 7 64.77 99.03 48.05
CA LEU A 7 65.10 97.72 47.48
C LEU A 7 64.27 96.60 48.11
N ASP A 8 64.13 96.60 49.44
CA ASP A 8 63.35 95.61 50.19
C ASP A 8 61.85 95.67 49.86
N THR A 9 61.29 96.86 49.67
CA THR A 9 59.88 97.02 49.26
C THR A 9 59.65 96.59 47.81
N ARG A 10 60.58 96.86 46.89
CA ARG A 10 60.53 96.34 45.51
C ARG A 10 60.69 94.83 45.47
N LEU A 11 61.60 94.25 46.25
CA LEU A 11 61.74 92.80 46.39
C LEU A 11 60.46 92.17 46.94
N ALA A 12 59.85 92.75 47.97
CA ALA A 12 58.58 92.27 48.51
C ALA A 12 57.45 92.33 47.47
N SER A 13 57.37 93.39 46.66
CA SER A 13 56.39 93.50 45.57
C SER A 13 56.61 92.47 44.46
N GLN A 14 57.86 92.14 44.14
CA GLN A 14 58.19 91.10 43.15
C GLN A 14 57.94 89.70 43.70
N VAL A 15 58.25 89.44 44.97
CA VAL A 15 57.97 88.18 45.65
C VAL A 15 56.46 87.93 45.74
N THR A 16 55.65 88.98 45.97
CA THR A 16 54.18 88.86 45.96
C THR A 16 53.59 88.69 44.56
N ALA A 17 54.15 89.35 43.54
CA ALA A 17 53.77 89.13 42.14
C ALA A 17 54.13 87.70 41.66
N LEU A 18 55.32 87.21 42.03
CA LEU A 18 55.75 85.86 41.71
C LEU A 18 54.98 84.80 42.50
N SER A 19 54.63 85.07 43.77
CA SER A 19 53.82 84.14 44.56
C SER A 19 52.38 84.06 44.05
N THR A 20 51.77 85.17 43.65
CA THR A 20 50.45 85.17 43.02
C THR A 20 50.46 84.47 41.67
N GLN A 21 51.48 84.70 40.83
CA GLN A 21 51.67 83.93 39.59
C GLN A 21 51.84 82.44 39.87
N LEU A 22 52.69 82.06 40.82
CA LEU A 22 52.88 80.66 41.21
C LEU A 22 51.57 80.04 41.68
N VAL A 23 50.79 80.73 42.51
CA VAL A 23 49.48 80.24 42.97
C VAL A 23 48.51 80.08 41.80
N THR A 24 48.48 81.01 40.83
CA THR A 24 47.63 80.89 39.64
C THR A 24 48.07 79.75 38.72
N GLU A 25 49.37 79.53 38.55
CA GLU A 25 49.89 78.42 37.74
C GLU A 25 49.67 77.08 38.45
N VAL A 26 49.81 77.01 39.77
CA VAL A 26 49.46 75.83 40.56
C VAL A 26 47.96 75.53 40.46
N ALA A 27 47.09 76.54 40.51
CA ALA A 27 45.66 76.35 40.30
C ALA A 27 45.34 75.83 38.89
N LYS A 28 46.01 76.35 37.85
CA LYS A 28 45.90 75.82 36.48
C LYS A 28 46.41 74.39 36.37
N LEU A 29 47.52 74.05 37.02
CA LEU A 29 48.06 72.69 37.05
C LEU A 29 47.06 71.72 37.70
N LEU A 30 46.45 72.10 38.83
CA LEU A 30 45.44 71.29 39.49
C LEU A 30 44.20 71.05 38.61
N LEU A 31 43.70 72.10 37.93
CA LEU A 31 42.59 71.96 36.97
C LEU A 31 42.98 71.06 35.80
N LEU A 32 44.19 71.21 35.27
CA LEU A 32 44.69 70.35 34.20
C LEU A 32 44.80 68.89 34.66
N GLU A 33 45.32 68.63 35.85
CA GLU A 33 45.38 67.29 36.43
C GLU A 33 43.99 66.67 36.58
N GLU A 34 43.01 67.43 37.07
CA GLU A 34 41.62 66.97 37.16
C GLU A 34 41.04 66.61 35.79
N THR A 35 41.23 67.48 34.78
CA THR A 35 40.77 67.19 33.41
C THR A 35 41.47 65.97 32.80
N VAL A 36 42.76 65.78 33.05
CA VAL A 36 43.51 64.61 32.57
C VAL A 36 42.98 63.32 33.20
N VAL A 37 42.63 63.34 34.49
CA VAL A 37 42.05 62.19 35.17
C VAL A 37 40.66 61.86 34.60
N LEU A 38 39.82 62.87 34.36
CA LEU A 38 38.51 62.68 33.74
C LEU A 38 38.64 62.10 32.32
N LEU A 39 39.49 62.68 31.48
CA LEU A 39 39.72 62.19 30.11
C LEU A 39 40.27 60.77 30.09
N ARG A 40 41.15 60.39 31.03
CA ARG A 40 41.64 59.02 31.15
C ARG A 40 40.52 58.05 31.51
N ARG A 41 39.62 58.44 32.41
CA ARG A 41 38.45 57.63 32.80
C ARG A 41 37.50 57.45 31.62
N GLU A 42 37.21 58.53 30.88
CA GLU A 42 36.38 58.47 29.67
C GLU A 42 37.03 57.60 28.59
N GLN A 43 38.34 57.72 28.38
CA GLN A 43 39.06 56.89 27.42
C GLN A 43 39.02 55.41 27.81
N ALA A 44 39.13 55.08 29.10
CA ALA A 44 38.99 53.71 29.58
C ALA A 44 37.57 53.17 29.32
N LEU A 45 36.53 53.97 29.57
CA LEU A 45 35.14 53.60 29.30
C LEU A 45 34.86 53.43 27.81
N LEU A 46 35.37 54.32 26.96
CA LEU A 46 35.22 54.20 25.51
C LEU A 46 35.94 52.96 24.99
N LYS A 47 37.14 52.66 25.50
CA LYS A 47 37.87 51.44 25.15
C LYS A 47 37.10 50.17 25.49
N THR A 48 36.48 50.09 26.68
CA THR A 48 35.68 48.91 27.05
C THR A 48 34.43 48.77 26.18
N ARG A 49 33.79 49.88 25.82
CA ARG A 49 32.65 49.87 24.88
C ARG A 49 33.06 49.42 23.48
N VAL A 50 34.20 49.89 22.98
CA VAL A 50 34.72 49.47 21.66
C VAL A 50 35.07 47.97 21.68
N SER A 51 35.78 47.48 22.71
CA SER A 51 36.10 46.05 22.81
C SER A 51 34.87 45.15 22.92
N ALA A 52 33.76 45.66 23.48
CA ALA A 52 32.50 44.92 23.54
C ALA A 52 31.76 44.86 22.19
N LEU A 53 32.02 45.81 21.28
CA LEU A 53 31.39 45.88 19.95
C LEU A 53 32.15 45.10 18.86
N GLU A 54 33.47 44.92 19.02
CA GLU A 54 34.31 44.13 18.11
C GLU A 54 33.77 42.71 17.82
N PRO A 55 33.35 41.89 18.81
CA PRO A 55 32.83 40.55 18.54
C PRO A 55 31.51 40.61 17.75
N VAL A 56 30.63 41.55 18.09
CA VAL A 56 29.34 41.75 17.42
C VAL A 56 29.54 42.14 15.95
N GLU A 57 30.53 43.00 15.65
CA GLU A 57 30.86 43.35 14.27
C GLU A 57 31.37 42.13 13.48
N SER A 58 32.20 41.28 14.10
CA SER A 58 32.69 40.05 13.47
C SER A 58 31.58 39.04 13.20
N GLU A 59 30.63 38.89 14.13
CA GLU A 59 29.47 38.02 13.97
C GLU A 59 28.55 38.52 12.85
N HIS A 60 28.32 39.84 12.79
CA HIS A 60 27.55 40.45 11.70
C HIS A 60 28.20 40.27 10.34
N LYS A 61 29.53 40.37 10.23
CA LYS A 61 30.26 40.10 8.98
C LYS A 61 30.09 38.64 8.57
N ALA A 62 30.29 37.70 9.48
CA ALA A 62 30.11 36.27 9.21
C ALA A 62 28.67 35.93 8.78
N ALA A 63 27.66 36.50 9.45
CA ALA A 63 26.26 36.31 9.09
C ALA A 63 25.93 36.89 7.70
N ARG A 64 26.52 38.05 7.35
CA ARG A 64 26.37 38.67 6.03
C ARG A 64 26.95 37.80 4.92
N ASP A 65 28.13 37.22 5.15
CA ASP A 65 28.79 36.33 4.18
C ASP A 65 28.00 35.02 3.99
N GLN A 66 27.48 34.46 5.08
CA GLN A 66 26.59 33.29 5.03
C GLN A 66 25.31 33.58 4.24
N LEU A 67 24.70 34.75 4.44
CA LEU A 67 23.50 35.16 3.72
C LEU A 67 23.80 35.30 2.21
N ALA A 68 24.93 35.88 1.84
CA ALA A 68 25.35 35.98 0.44
C ALA A 68 25.57 34.59 -0.19
N ALA A 69 26.20 33.66 0.53
CA ALA A 69 26.39 32.29 0.08
C ALA A 69 25.06 31.53 -0.11
N LEU A 70 24.11 31.70 0.81
CA LEU A 70 22.78 31.10 0.72
C LEU A 70 21.96 31.68 -0.44
N GLN A 71 22.07 32.98 -0.73
CA GLN A 71 21.41 33.59 -1.88
C GLN A 71 21.92 33.02 -3.21
N LEU A 72 23.24 32.81 -3.32
CA LEU A 72 23.84 32.19 -4.49
C LEU A 72 23.38 30.73 -4.69
N SER A 73 23.31 29.95 -3.60
CA SER A 73 22.84 28.56 -3.69
C SER A 73 21.36 28.45 -4.05
N LEU A 74 20.52 29.35 -3.50
CA LEU A 74 19.10 29.42 -3.86
C LEU A 74 18.90 29.79 -5.33
N ALA A 75 19.68 30.72 -5.88
CA ALA A 75 19.63 31.07 -7.30
C ALA A 75 20.02 29.89 -8.20
N ALA A 76 21.06 29.13 -7.81
CA ALA A 76 21.48 27.92 -8.54
C ALA A 76 20.41 26.82 -8.50
N LEU A 77 19.79 26.60 -7.33
CA LEU A 77 18.71 25.63 -7.16
C LEU A 77 17.46 26.02 -7.95
N ALA A 78 17.10 27.30 -7.99
CA ALA A 78 15.98 27.80 -8.80
C ALA A 78 16.20 27.52 -10.29
N ALA A 79 17.40 27.80 -10.81
CA ALA A 79 17.74 27.52 -12.21
C ALA A 79 17.68 26.01 -12.54
N GLN A 80 18.11 25.13 -11.62
CA GLN A 80 17.98 23.69 -11.80
C GLN A 80 16.51 23.23 -11.78
N LYS A 81 15.70 23.80 -10.88
CA LYS A 81 14.27 23.52 -10.79
C LYS A 81 13.56 23.91 -12.10
N ASP A 82 13.81 25.11 -12.61
CA ASP A 82 13.19 25.59 -13.86
C ASP A 82 13.57 24.70 -15.05
N ALA A 83 14.85 24.25 -15.11
CA ALA A 83 15.30 23.31 -16.13
C ALA A 83 14.65 21.92 -16.01
N ALA A 84 14.39 21.45 -14.80
CA ALA A 84 13.68 20.20 -14.55
C ALA A 84 12.19 20.31 -14.91
N GLU A 85 11.53 21.41 -14.54
CA GLU A 85 10.12 21.67 -14.87
C GLU A 85 9.91 21.78 -16.38
N ALA A 86 10.84 22.42 -17.11
CA ALA A 86 10.78 22.47 -18.57
C ALA A 86 10.86 21.08 -19.22
N LYS A 87 11.73 20.19 -18.70
CA LYS A 87 11.84 18.81 -19.19
C LYS A 87 10.61 17.98 -18.84
N ASN A 88 10.06 18.14 -17.63
CA ASN A 88 8.83 17.45 -17.25
C ASN A 88 7.68 17.84 -18.16
N LYS A 89 7.51 19.14 -18.45
CA LYS A 89 6.48 19.61 -19.37
C LYS A 89 6.65 19.07 -20.79
N GLN A 90 7.90 18.91 -21.25
CA GLN A 90 8.18 18.27 -22.53
C GLN A 90 7.77 16.79 -22.51
N LEU A 91 8.15 16.05 -21.47
CA LEU A 91 7.81 14.63 -21.32
C LEU A 91 6.30 14.42 -21.18
N GLU A 92 5.59 15.30 -20.47
CA GLU A 92 4.13 15.28 -20.36
C GLU A 92 3.47 15.38 -21.74
N GLY A 93 3.92 16.31 -22.60
CA GLY A 93 3.42 16.42 -23.97
C GLY A 93 3.72 15.19 -24.82
N GLU A 94 4.94 14.64 -24.73
CA GLU A 94 5.32 13.42 -25.46
C GLU A 94 4.49 12.20 -25.01
N VAL A 95 4.16 12.11 -23.71
CA VAL A 95 3.31 11.05 -23.17
C VAL A 95 1.85 11.23 -23.60
N GLU A 96 1.33 12.44 -23.61
CA GLU A 96 -0.03 12.73 -24.12
C GLU A 96 -0.17 12.34 -25.60
N ASP A 97 0.80 12.68 -26.44
CA ASP A 97 0.80 12.32 -27.86
C ASP A 97 0.89 10.81 -28.07
N LEU A 98 1.80 10.14 -27.34
CA LEU A 98 1.98 8.69 -27.44
C LEU A 98 0.74 7.94 -26.95
N THR A 99 0.14 8.38 -25.84
CA THR A 99 -1.08 7.76 -25.30
C THR A 99 -2.27 7.95 -26.24
N ALA A 100 -2.44 9.14 -26.83
CA ALA A 100 -3.48 9.38 -27.83
C ALA A 100 -3.32 8.44 -29.05
N SER A 101 -2.09 8.27 -29.56
CA SER A 101 -1.81 7.33 -30.66
C SER A 101 -2.13 5.89 -30.26
N LEU A 102 -1.69 5.46 -29.08
CA LEU A 102 -1.89 4.10 -28.57
C LEU A 102 -3.40 3.79 -28.39
N PHE A 103 -4.17 4.73 -27.86
CA PHE A 103 -5.61 4.56 -27.68
C PHE A 103 -6.34 4.47 -29.02
N ASN A 104 -5.94 5.28 -30.01
CA ASN A 104 -6.55 5.22 -31.34
C ASN A 104 -6.28 3.86 -32.01
N GLU A 105 -5.04 3.38 -31.96
CA GLU A 105 -4.66 2.09 -32.54
C GLU A 105 -5.34 0.91 -31.81
N ALA A 106 -5.39 0.95 -30.47
CA ALA A 106 -6.08 -0.05 -29.68
C ALA A 106 -7.60 -0.09 -29.97
N ASN A 107 -8.24 1.08 -30.10
CA ASN A 107 -9.66 1.17 -30.44
C ASN A 107 -9.93 0.63 -31.84
N GLU A 108 -9.08 0.91 -32.82
CA GLU A 108 -9.20 0.36 -34.17
C GLU A 108 -9.06 -1.17 -34.17
N MET A 109 -8.09 -1.71 -33.43
CA MET A 109 -7.90 -3.16 -33.29
C MET A 109 -9.11 -3.84 -32.64
N VAL A 110 -9.65 -3.26 -31.57
CA VAL A 110 -10.84 -3.78 -30.88
C VAL A 110 -12.08 -3.72 -31.77
N LEU A 111 -12.25 -2.64 -32.53
CA LEU A 111 -13.32 -2.52 -33.51
C LEU A 111 -13.22 -3.60 -34.59
N ASN A 112 -12.03 -3.83 -35.13
CA ASN A 112 -11.79 -4.88 -36.13
C ASN A 112 -12.07 -6.28 -35.56
N ALA A 113 -11.55 -6.60 -34.38
CA ALA A 113 -11.80 -7.88 -33.70
C ALA A 113 -13.30 -8.09 -33.40
N SER A 114 -14.01 -7.04 -32.97
CA SER A 114 -15.46 -7.11 -32.71
C SER A 114 -16.26 -7.37 -33.99
N ARG A 115 -15.86 -6.75 -35.11
CA ARG A 115 -16.47 -6.96 -36.43
C ARG A 115 -16.25 -8.37 -36.94
N GLU A 116 -15.05 -8.91 -36.78
CA GLU A 116 -14.74 -10.30 -37.11
C GLU A 116 -15.55 -11.27 -36.26
N ALA A 117 -15.60 -11.07 -34.94
CA ALA A 117 -16.41 -11.89 -34.03
C ALA A 117 -17.91 -11.87 -34.41
N TYR A 118 -18.45 -10.71 -34.78
CA TYR A 118 -19.82 -10.60 -35.28
C TYR A 118 -20.03 -11.40 -36.57
N ASN A 119 -19.08 -11.32 -37.52
CA ASN A 119 -19.13 -12.10 -38.76
C ASN A 119 -19.08 -13.61 -38.49
N TYR A 120 -18.25 -14.07 -37.55
CA TYR A 120 -18.21 -15.47 -37.13
C TYR A 120 -19.52 -15.91 -36.47
N LYS A 121 -20.09 -15.10 -35.57
CA LYS A 121 -21.39 -15.38 -34.96
C LYS A 121 -22.51 -15.51 -35.99
N LEU A 122 -22.52 -14.64 -37.00
CA LEU A 122 -23.50 -14.68 -38.07
C LEU A 122 -23.35 -15.97 -38.92
N LYS A 123 -22.12 -16.36 -39.26
CA LYS A 123 -21.85 -17.62 -39.97
C LYS A 123 -22.25 -18.83 -39.14
N ASN A 124 -21.95 -18.83 -37.84
CA ASN A 124 -22.29 -19.93 -36.95
C ASN A 124 -23.81 -20.08 -36.80
N ARG A 125 -24.55 -18.96 -36.72
CA ARG A 125 -26.02 -18.99 -36.73
C ARG A 125 -26.57 -19.65 -37.99
N LYS A 126 -26.06 -19.27 -39.17
CA LYS A 126 -26.47 -19.89 -40.44
C LYS A 126 -26.17 -21.39 -40.47
N LEU A 127 -25.00 -21.80 -39.97
CA LEU A 127 -24.65 -23.23 -39.88
C LEU A 127 -25.58 -24.00 -38.93
N ILE A 128 -26.01 -23.40 -37.82
CA ILE A 128 -26.97 -24.01 -36.90
C ILE A 128 -28.34 -24.15 -37.55
N GLU A 129 -28.79 -23.13 -38.29
CA GLU A 129 -30.03 -23.18 -39.08
C GLU A 129 -29.96 -24.32 -40.13
N GLU A 130 -28.85 -24.41 -40.87
CA GLU A 130 -28.62 -25.50 -41.84
C GLU A 130 -28.56 -26.89 -41.17
N LEU A 131 -27.94 -27.00 -40.00
CA LEU A 131 -27.89 -28.26 -39.24
C LEU A 131 -29.27 -28.67 -38.75
N ALA A 132 -30.06 -27.73 -38.22
CA ALA A 132 -31.42 -28.02 -37.77
C ALA A 132 -32.33 -28.53 -38.91
N GLU A 133 -32.19 -27.96 -40.11
CA GLU A 133 -32.87 -28.47 -41.31
C GLU A 133 -32.45 -29.90 -41.65
N LYS A 134 -31.14 -30.20 -41.57
CA LYS A 134 -30.63 -31.54 -41.84
C LYS A 134 -31.00 -32.55 -40.76
N ASP A 135 -30.99 -32.16 -39.50
CA ASP A 135 -31.41 -33.00 -38.37
C ASP A 135 -32.89 -33.36 -38.51
N ALA A 136 -33.76 -32.42 -38.90
CA ALA A 136 -35.17 -32.71 -39.18
C ALA A 136 -35.35 -33.75 -40.30
N ILE A 137 -34.49 -33.70 -41.34
CA ILE A 137 -34.48 -34.72 -42.41
C ILE A 137 -34.00 -36.06 -41.87
N ILE A 138 -32.93 -36.07 -41.05
CA ILE A 138 -32.40 -37.29 -40.45
C ILE A 138 -33.44 -37.92 -39.52
N ASP A 139 -34.12 -37.14 -38.68
CA ASP A 139 -35.17 -37.63 -37.79
C ASP A 139 -36.32 -38.27 -38.58
N ASN A 140 -36.69 -37.67 -39.72
CA ASN A 140 -37.70 -38.24 -40.61
C ASN A 140 -37.21 -39.57 -41.23
N LEU A 141 -35.97 -39.62 -41.70
CA LEU A 141 -35.36 -40.86 -42.23
C LEU A 141 -35.19 -41.93 -41.12
N GLN A 142 -34.84 -41.54 -39.91
CA GLN A 142 -34.74 -42.42 -38.75
C GLN A 142 -36.11 -42.94 -38.32
N ALA A 143 -37.15 -42.11 -38.35
CA ALA A 143 -38.52 -42.53 -38.11
C ALA A 143 -38.97 -43.55 -39.16
N GLN A 144 -38.66 -43.32 -40.44
CA GLN A 144 -38.91 -44.30 -41.51
C GLN A 144 -38.17 -45.62 -41.27
N LEU A 145 -36.90 -45.57 -40.84
CA LEU A 145 -36.12 -46.77 -40.48
C LEU A 145 -36.64 -47.45 -39.21
N LEU A 146 -37.13 -46.69 -38.24
CA LEU A 146 -37.75 -47.19 -37.01
C LEU A 146 -39.06 -47.89 -37.30
N ASP A 147 -39.89 -47.36 -38.18
CA ASP A 147 -41.12 -48.02 -38.63
C ASP A 147 -40.79 -49.33 -39.35
N LEU A 148 -39.76 -49.32 -40.21
CA LEU A 148 -39.27 -50.52 -40.88
C LEU A 148 -38.73 -51.56 -39.89
N LYS A 149 -37.98 -51.10 -38.89
CA LYS A 149 -37.48 -51.94 -37.79
C LYS A 149 -38.63 -52.43 -36.91
N ALA A 150 -39.65 -51.62 -36.64
CA ALA A 150 -40.81 -52.00 -35.86
C ALA A 150 -41.63 -53.07 -36.60
N LEU A 151 -41.70 -53.04 -37.93
CA LEU A 151 -42.25 -54.15 -38.71
C LEU A 151 -41.42 -55.43 -38.57
N PHE A 152 -40.09 -55.34 -38.59
CA PHE A 152 -39.21 -56.49 -38.33
C PHE A 152 -39.32 -57.00 -36.89
N VAL A 153 -39.40 -56.10 -35.93
CA VAL A 153 -39.56 -56.42 -34.50
C VAL A 153 -40.95 -56.96 -34.23
N GLN A 154 -42.01 -56.51 -34.90
CA GLN A 154 -43.34 -57.14 -34.83
C GLN A 154 -43.34 -58.56 -35.42
N MET A 155 -42.46 -58.84 -36.39
CA MET A 155 -42.22 -60.19 -36.88
C MET A 155 -41.45 -61.05 -35.86
N ASP A 156 -40.48 -60.47 -35.14
CA ASP A 156 -39.65 -61.14 -34.11
C ASP A 156 -40.34 -61.25 -32.73
N GLU A 157 -41.19 -60.29 -32.34
CA GLU A 157 -41.94 -60.23 -31.08
C GLU A 157 -43.11 -61.22 -31.04
N ARG A 158 -43.50 -61.77 -32.19
CA ARG A 158 -44.29 -63.02 -32.24
C ARG A 158 -43.52 -64.21 -31.65
N GLN A 159 -42.21 -64.09 -31.43
CA GLN A 159 -41.33 -65.21 -31.13
C GLN A 159 -40.77 -65.24 -29.69
N GLN A 160 -40.82 -64.16 -28.91
CA GLN A 160 -40.21 -64.16 -27.57
C GLN A 160 -40.97 -63.32 -26.52
N LEU A 161 -41.86 -64.00 -25.76
CA LEU A 161 -42.46 -63.49 -24.53
C LEU A 161 -42.05 -64.37 -23.33
N ALA A 162 -41.08 -63.92 -22.55
CA ALA A 162 -40.85 -64.21 -21.12
C ALA A 162 -39.59 -63.43 -20.68
N SER A 163 -39.46 -62.75 -19.53
CA SER A 163 -40.27 -62.62 -18.31
C SER A 163 -39.54 -61.65 -17.32
N ARG A 164 -40.32 -60.89 -16.52
CA ARG A 164 -40.11 -60.48 -15.09
C ARG A 164 -38.90 -59.57 -14.67
N VAL A 165 -38.78 -58.93 -13.48
CA VAL A 165 -39.59 -58.21 -12.44
C VAL A 165 -38.58 -57.56 -11.42
N ALA A 166 -38.78 -56.26 -11.10
CA ALA A 166 -38.61 -55.45 -9.85
C ALA A 166 -37.59 -55.69 -8.66
N THR A 167 -36.89 -54.59 -8.25
CA THR A 167 -36.67 -53.95 -6.87
C THR A 167 -35.85 -54.65 -5.73
N PRO A 168 -35.44 -54.02 -4.57
CA PRO A 168 -35.11 -52.62 -4.10
C PRO A 168 -33.87 -52.42 -3.12
N ARG A 169 -33.68 -51.17 -2.58
CA ARG A 169 -32.89 -50.50 -1.45
C ARG A 169 -32.42 -51.34 -0.20
N PRO A 170 -31.56 -50.88 0.80
CA PRO A 170 -31.55 -49.60 1.60
C PRO A 170 -30.14 -49.08 2.16
N ALA A 171 -29.93 -47.79 2.54
CA ALA A 171 -29.93 -47.03 3.86
C ALA A 171 -28.60 -46.89 4.70
N GLU A 172 -28.46 -45.74 5.39
CA GLU A 172 -27.32 -45.05 6.07
C GLU A 172 -26.88 -45.57 7.47
N PRO A 173 -25.83 -44.98 8.13
CA PRO A 173 -26.11 -44.24 9.39
C PRO A 173 -25.21 -43.04 9.82
N ALA A 174 -25.89 -42.12 10.54
CA ALA A 174 -25.67 -41.20 11.68
C ALA A 174 -24.31 -40.83 12.35
N TYR A 175 -24.39 -39.67 13.04
CA TYR A 175 -23.44 -38.71 13.63
C TYR A 175 -23.27 -38.82 15.18
N VAL A 176 -22.17 -38.27 15.73
CA VAL A 176 -21.89 -38.14 17.19
C VAL A 176 -21.37 -36.73 17.55
N PRO A 177 -21.78 -36.10 18.69
CA PRO A 177 -21.36 -34.74 19.10
C PRO A 177 -20.25 -34.70 20.19
N VAL A 178 -19.58 -33.54 20.32
CA VAL A 178 -18.38 -33.27 21.16
C VAL A 178 -18.69 -32.28 22.31
N PRO A 179 -18.10 -32.41 23.52
CA PRO A 179 -18.16 -31.41 24.60
C PRO A 179 -16.89 -30.53 24.75
N PRO A 180 -16.97 -29.42 25.50
CA PRO A 180 -16.04 -28.28 25.39
C PRO A 180 -14.98 -28.23 26.50
N VAL A 181 -13.73 -27.93 26.13
CA VAL A 181 -12.71 -27.40 27.06
C VAL A 181 -11.84 -26.39 26.33
N LEU A 182 -12.09 -25.10 26.56
CA LEU A 182 -11.16 -24.02 26.21
C LEU A 182 -10.87 -23.22 27.46
N GLN A 183 -9.80 -23.58 28.16
CA GLN A 183 -9.11 -22.72 29.12
C GLN A 183 -7.67 -23.21 29.27
N GLN A 184 -6.87 -22.93 28.25
CA GLN A 184 -5.42 -22.81 28.32
C GLN A 184 -5.00 -21.90 27.18
N LEU A 185 -4.35 -20.79 27.51
CA LEU A 185 -3.74 -19.86 26.57
C LEU A 185 -2.87 -20.63 25.58
N LEU A 186 -3.37 -20.79 24.35
CA LEU A 186 -2.61 -21.38 23.25
C LEU A 186 -1.63 -20.33 22.75
N TYR A 187 -0.36 -20.52 23.09
CA TYR A 187 0.74 -20.00 22.28
C TYR A 187 0.50 -20.38 20.81
N GLY A 188 0.72 -19.44 19.89
CA GLY A 188 0.44 -19.59 18.46
C GLY A 188 0.97 -20.91 17.87
N VAL A 189 0.26 -21.43 16.88
CA VAL A 189 0.59 -22.71 16.23
C VAL A 189 1.95 -22.60 15.55
N ARG A 190 2.99 -23.23 16.14
CA ARG A 190 4.29 -23.41 15.48
C ARG A 190 4.18 -24.53 14.45
N GLY A 191 4.08 -24.16 13.17
CA GLY A 191 4.13 -25.11 12.07
C GLY A 191 5.48 -25.83 12.03
N ARG A 192 5.49 -27.16 12.18
CA ARG A 192 6.71 -27.98 12.12
C ARG A 192 6.99 -28.59 10.75
N ALA A 193 5.98 -28.67 9.89
CA ALA A 193 6.10 -29.20 8.54
C ALA A 193 5.04 -28.57 7.62
N VAL A 194 5.41 -28.25 6.38
CA VAL A 194 4.50 -27.77 5.33
C VAL A 194 4.39 -28.87 4.27
N ARG A 195 3.16 -29.32 4.02
CA ARG A 195 2.85 -30.23 2.91
C ARG A 195 2.09 -29.46 1.83
N PHE A 196 2.58 -29.53 0.60
CA PHE A 196 1.85 -28.97 -0.54
C PHE A 196 0.64 -29.85 -0.86
N ASP A 197 -0.52 -29.24 -0.95
CA ASP A 197 -1.66 -29.84 -1.66
C ASP A 197 -1.33 -29.82 -3.15
N LEU A 198 -0.72 -30.90 -3.64
CA LEU A 198 -0.15 -30.97 -4.99
C LEU A 198 -1.18 -30.60 -6.08
N PRO A 199 -2.43 -31.10 -6.07
CA PRO A 199 -3.45 -30.66 -7.03
C PRO A 199 -3.73 -29.15 -7.01
N ALA A 200 -3.93 -28.57 -5.83
CA ALA A 200 -4.25 -27.14 -5.69
C ALA A 200 -3.07 -26.25 -6.09
N TYR A 201 -1.84 -26.68 -5.78
CA TYR A 201 -0.62 -25.99 -6.16
C TYR A 201 -0.32 -26.12 -7.66
N GLN A 202 -0.24 -27.36 -8.18
CA GLN A 202 0.23 -27.65 -9.54
C GLN A 202 -0.74 -27.14 -10.62
N LEU A 203 -2.03 -27.06 -10.32
CA LEU A 203 -3.05 -26.66 -11.29
C LEU A 203 -3.64 -25.29 -10.95
N ASP A 204 -4.41 -25.20 -9.85
CA ASP A 204 -5.23 -24.02 -9.58
C ASP A 204 -4.37 -22.77 -9.32
N PHE A 205 -3.32 -22.90 -8.49
CA PHE A 205 -2.43 -21.78 -8.17
C PHE A 205 -1.55 -21.35 -9.34
N LYS A 206 -0.92 -22.29 -10.05
CA LYS A 206 -0.12 -21.96 -11.24
C LYS A 206 -0.97 -21.30 -12.32
N ALA A 207 -2.17 -21.82 -12.58
CA ALA A 207 -3.10 -21.22 -13.53
C ALA A 207 -3.50 -19.81 -13.13
N PHE A 208 -3.73 -19.59 -11.84
CA PHE A 208 -4.01 -18.27 -11.30
C PHE A 208 -2.87 -17.28 -11.52
N VAL A 209 -1.63 -17.65 -11.20
CA VAL A 209 -0.46 -16.78 -11.39
C VAL A 209 -0.26 -16.45 -12.87
N TYR A 210 -0.33 -17.44 -13.77
CA TYR A 210 -0.20 -17.21 -15.21
C TYR A 210 -1.26 -16.27 -15.76
N GLN A 211 -2.50 -16.42 -15.31
CA GLN A 211 -3.57 -15.54 -15.75
C GLN A 211 -3.42 -14.12 -15.17
N LEU A 212 -2.88 -14.00 -13.95
CA LEU A 212 -2.63 -12.72 -13.29
C LEU A 212 -1.51 -11.93 -13.97
N ILE A 213 -0.45 -12.58 -14.47
CA ILE A 213 0.68 -11.89 -15.12
C ILE A 213 0.40 -11.53 -16.60
N LYS A 214 -0.78 -11.85 -17.15
CA LYS A 214 -1.09 -11.53 -18.55
C LYS A 214 -1.17 -10.02 -18.75
N PRO A 215 -0.55 -9.48 -19.81
CA PRO A 215 -0.53 -8.03 -20.06
C PRO A 215 -1.93 -7.44 -20.25
N GLY A 216 -2.87 -8.22 -20.78
CA GLY A 216 -4.27 -7.81 -20.95
C GLY A 216 -5.18 -8.08 -19.74
N PHE A 217 -4.65 -8.57 -18.61
CA PHE A 217 -5.47 -8.81 -17.43
C PHE A 217 -5.75 -7.50 -16.70
N SER A 218 -7.03 -7.11 -16.59
CA SER A 218 -7.44 -5.99 -15.77
C SER A 218 -7.39 -6.36 -14.30
N PHE A 219 -6.57 -5.65 -13.52
CA PHE A 219 -6.45 -5.87 -12.09
C PHE A 219 -7.59 -5.17 -11.34
N ASP A 220 -8.77 -5.79 -11.33
CA ASP A 220 -9.94 -5.34 -10.58
C ASP A 220 -10.64 -6.52 -9.88
N LEU A 221 -11.53 -6.20 -8.92
CA LEU A 221 -12.23 -7.23 -8.16
C LEU A 221 -13.11 -8.13 -9.06
N ALA A 222 -13.68 -7.55 -10.12
CA ALA A 222 -14.54 -8.29 -11.05
C ALA A 222 -13.74 -9.39 -11.78
N SER A 223 -12.60 -9.03 -12.37
CA SER A 223 -11.72 -9.98 -13.06
C SER A 223 -11.11 -10.99 -12.12
N LEU A 224 -10.63 -10.57 -10.93
CA LEU A 224 -10.09 -11.50 -9.93
C LEU A 224 -11.13 -12.58 -9.54
N ARG A 225 -12.40 -12.22 -9.36
CA ARG A 225 -13.48 -13.18 -9.04
C ARG A 225 -13.81 -14.13 -10.19
N THR A 226 -13.36 -13.88 -11.42
CA THR A 226 -13.52 -14.85 -12.52
C THR A 226 -12.57 -16.04 -12.37
N LEU A 227 -11.42 -15.85 -11.71
CA LEU A 227 -10.39 -16.86 -11.52
C LEU A 227 -10.80 -17.85 -10.43
N LYS A 228 -10.66 -19.15 -10.71
CA LYS A 228 -11.12 -20.24 -9.85
C LYS A 228 -10.44 -20.21 -8.48
N TYR A 229 -9.11 -20.10 -8.44
CA TYR A 229 -8.34 -20.05 -7.21
C TYR A 229 -8.76 -18.86 -6.33
N PHE A 230 -8.78 -17.65 -6.91
CA PHE A 230 -9.14 -16.44 -6.16
C PHE A 230 -10.60 -16.47 -5.70
N ARG A 231 -11.55 -16.91 -6.53
CA ARG A 231 -12.97 -17.03 -6.15
C ARG A 231 -13.15 -17.90 -4.91
N ARG A 232 -12.40 -18.99 -4.81
CA ARG A 232 -12.42 -19.89 -3.65
C ARG A 232 -11.87 -19.18 -2.40
N VAL A 233 -10.66 -18.62 -2.50
CA VAL A 233 -10.02 -17.86 -1.39
C VAL A 233 -10.89 -16.68 -0.96
N TRP A 234 -11.53 -16.00 -1.90
CA TRP A 234 -12.46 -14.90 -1.65
C TRP A 234 -13.63 -15.32 -0.77
N ALA A 235 -14.33 -16.39 -1.16
CA ALA A 235 -15.53 -16.86 -0.47
C ALA A 235 -15.23 -17.55 0.88
N GLU A 236 -14.12 -18.27 0.98
CA GLU A 236 -13.77 -19.04 2.18
C GLU A 236 -13.02 -18.20 3.24
N GLU A 237 -12.23 -17.20 2.82
CA GLU A 237 -11.25 -16.54 3.70
C GLU A 237 -11.37 -15.01 3.71
N LEU A 238 -11.38 -14.34 2.55
CA LEU A 238 -11.24 -12.88 2.47
C LEU A 238 -12.52 -12.14 2.88
N GLU A 239 -13.63 -12.40 2.18
CA GLU A 239 -14.91 -11.73 2.42
C GLU A 239 -15.44 -12.00 3.85
N PRO A 240 -15.39 -13.23 4.38
CA PRO A 240 -15.80 -13.50 5.76
C PRO A 240 -14.91 -12.89 6.85
N CYS A 241 -13.72 -12.38 6.52
CA CYS A 241 -12.82 -11.75 7.51
C CYS A 241 -13.38 -10.42 8.03
N VAL A 242 -14.17 -9.73 7.21
CA VAL A 242 -14.79 -8.43 7.51
C VAL A 242 -16.31 -8.56 7.38
N PRO A 243 -17.00 -9.09 8.40
CA PRO A 243 -18.44 -9.40 8.30
C PRO A 243 -19.32 -8.17 8.25
N VAL A 244 -18.84 -7.04 8.80
CA VAL A 244 -19.55 -5.77 8.84
C VAL A 244 -18.69 -4.73 8.14
N ILE A 245 -19.24 -4.15 7.07
CA ILE A 245 -18.60 -3.08 6.30
C ILE A 245 -19.40 -1.80 6.54
N PRO A 246 -18.80 -0.75 7.12
CA PRO A 246 -19.45 0.54 7.28
C PRO A 246 -19.95 1.07 5.94
N ALA A 247 -21.10 1.73 5.96
CA ALA A 247 -21.54 2.52 4.81
C ALA A 247 -20.50 3.62 4.54
N LEU A 248 -20.17 3.83 3.26
CA LEU A 248 -19.34 4.97 2.87
C LEU A 248 -20.10 6.25 3.18
N THR A 249 -19.80 6.86 4.32
CA THR A 249 -20.43 8.10 4.80
C THR A 249 -20.02 9.26 3.91
N GLY A 250 -20.98 9.84 3.20
CA GLY A 250 -20.81 11.02 2.35
C GLY A 250 -22.18 11.57 2.00
N ASN A 251 -22.53 12.70 2.62
CA ASN A 251 -23.88 13.27 2.64
C ASN A 251 -24.21 14.09 1.38
N THR A 252 -24.00 13.52 0.20
CA THR A 252 -24.30 14.21 -1.07
C THR A 252 -25.25 13.37 -1.92
N PHE A 253 -26.43 13.95 -2.17
CA PHE A 253 -27.55 13.46 -2.97
C PHE A 253 -27.14 12.91 -4.37
N MET A 254 -25.92 13.22 -4.85
CA MET A 254 -25.36 12.76 -6.13
C MET A 254 -24.69 11.37 -6.12
N ARG A 255 -24.79 10.54 -5.06
CA ARG A 255 -24.21 9.18 -5.06
C ARG A 255 -25.03 8.10 -5.80
N ARG A 256 -26.05 8.46 -6.57
CA ARG A 256 -26.81 7.49 -7.41
C ARG A 256 -25.96 6.93 -8.57
N TRP A 257 -24.83 7.57 -8.91
CA TRP A 257 -23.86 7.13 -9.92
C TRP A 257 -22.62 6.41 -9.36
N THR A 258 -22.31 6.55 -8.06
CA THR A 258 -21.32 5.69 -7.35
C THR A 258 -21.87 4.32 -6.97
N LYS A 259 -22.96 3.87 -7.63
CA LYS A 259 -23.45 2.50 -7.58
C LYS A 259 -22.47 1.59 -8.32
N GLY A 260 -21.33 1.25 -7.71
CA GLY A 260 -20.42 0.29 -8.35
C GLY A 260 -19.14 0.00 -7.60
N LYS A 261 -18.60 0.93 -6.82
CA LYS A 261 -17.33 0.69 -6.10
C LYS A 261 -17.63 0.35 -4.64
N SER A 262 -17.63 -0.94 -4.34
CA SER A 262 -17.70 -1.45 -2.98
C SER A 262 -16.40 -1.12 -2.23
N PHE A 263 -16.46 -1.08 -0.89
CA PHE A 263 -15.28 -1.05 -0.02
C PHE A 263 -14.15 -1.97 -0.51
N TRP A 264 -14.50 -3.16 -0.98
CA TRP A 264 -13.58 -4.15 -1.51
C TRP A 264 -12.88 -3.74 -2.80
N SER A 265 -13.56 -3.05 -3.73
CA SER A 265 -12.91 -2.55 -4.95
C SER A 265 -11.86 -1.50 -4.61
N VAL A 266 -12.15 -0.59 -3.67
CA VAL A 266 -11.18 0.41 -3.18
C VAL A 266 -9.95 -0.27 -2.54
N LEU A 267 -10.17 -1.35 -1.78
CA LEU A 267 -9.11 -2.12 -1.15
C LEU A 267 -8.22 -2.86 -2.17
N VAL A 268 -8.84 -3.52 -3.16
CA VAL A 268 -8.14 -4.25 -4.24
C VAL A 268 -7.29 -3.30 -5.08
N GLU A 269 -7.84 -2.14 -5.44
CA GLU A 269 -7.17 -1.12 -6.25
C GLU A 269 -6.03 -0.40 -5.48
N GLY A 270 -5.86 -0.66 -4.18
CA GLY A 270 -4.81 -0.05 -3.37
C GLY A 270 -5.10 1.37 -2.93
N ARG A 271 -6.37 1.78 -2.91
CA ARG A 271 -6.83 3.14 -2.55
C ARG A 271 -7.31 3.24 -1.10
N ALA A 272 -6.76 2.40 -0.24
CA ALA A 272 -7.10 2.30 1.18
C ALA A 272 -5.82 2.42 2.00
N ILE A 273 -5.76 3.41 2.89
CA ILE A 273 -4.57 3.70 3.70
C ILE A 273 -4.95 3.63 5.18
N ILE A 274 -4.14 2.91 5.96
CA ILE A 274 -4.28 2.85 7.42
C ILE A 274 -3.18 3.70 8.02
N GLU A 275 -3.56 4.78 8.70
CA GLU A 275 -2.63 5.75 9.28
C GLU A 275 -2.90 5.93 10.78
N PRO A 276 -1.85 6.23 11.59
CA PRO A 276 -2.03 6.56 12.99
C PRO A 276 -2.73 7.93 13.14
N VAL A 277 -3.57 8.07 14.16
CA VAL A 277 -4.26 9.33 14.50
C VAL A 277 -3.28 10.44 14.89
N ALA A 278 -2.18 10.06 15.56
CA ALA A 278 -1.07 10.94 15.88
C ALA A 278 0.25 10.19 15.68
N GLY A 279 1.31 10.88 15.23
CA GLY A 279 2.62 10.24 15.02
C GLY A 279 3.19 9.55 16.26
N VAL A 280 2.82 10.03 17.46
CA VAL A 280 3.20 9.37 18.72
C VAL A 280 2.63 7.96 18.84
N ASN A 281 1.48 7.66 18.23
CA ASN A 281 0.77 6.38 18.31
C ASN A 281 1.59 5.21 17.77
N GLU A 282 2.50 5.44 16.81
CA GLU A 282 3.35 4.38 16.26
C GLU A 282 4.31 3.79 17.31
N THR A 283 4.63 4.57 18.35
CA THR A 283 5.56 4.15 19.40
C THR A 283 4.88 3.40 20.55
N PHE A 284 3.54 3.35 20.58
CA PHE A 284 2.80 2.69 21.66
C PHE A 284 2.39 1.28 21.24
N LYS A 285 3.03 0.30 21.88
CA LYS A 285 2.71 -1.12 21.73
C LYS A 285 1.66 -1.55 22.75
N LEU A 286 1.01 -2.70 22.51
CA LEU A 286 0.01 -3.29 23.42
C LEU A 286 0.55 -3.54 24.85
N THR A 287 1.87 -3.62 25.00
CA THR A 287 2.59 -3.77 26.27
C THR A 287 2.75 -2.46 27.07
N TYR A 288 2.29 -1.32 26.54
CA TYR A 288 2.45 -0.02 27.20
C TYR A 288 1.63 0.10 28.49
N LYS A 289 2.32 0.31 29.62
CA LYS A 289 1.74 0.39 30.97
C LYS A 289 1.47 1.82 31.47
N GLY A 290 1.14 2.76 30.58
CA GLY A 290 0.52 4.03 30.98
C GLY A 290 1.38 5.04 31.75
N VAL A 291 2.71 4.96 31.71
CA VAL A 291 3.57 5.82 32.56
C VAL A 291 3.81 7.21 31.95
N ARG A 292 3.70 7.38 30.63
CA ARG A 292 3.99 8.68 29.96
C ARG A 292 2.76 9.59 29.99
N ARG A 293 2.91 10.80 30.55
CA ARG A 293 1.87 11.85 30.59
C ARG A 293 2.24 12.99 29.64
N GLY A 294 1.24 13.75 29.18
CA GLY A 294 1.44 14.93 28.33
C GLY A 294 1.57 14.59 26.84
N SER A 295 2.44 15.30 26.11
CA SER A 295 2.60 15.18 24.64
C SER A 295 3.13 13.84 24.15
N GLY A 296 3.63 12.99 25.06
CA GLY A 296 4.11 11.64 24.79
C GLY A 296 3.14 10.55 25.27
N ALA A 297 1.84 10.82 25.29
CA ALA A 297 0.78 9.82 25.53
C ALA A 297 0.10 9.43 24.21
N PRO A 298 -0.40 8.19 24.07
CA PRO A 298 -1.15 7.79 22.88
C PRO A 298 -2.44 8.59 22.75
N VAL A 299 -2.76 8.98 21.52
CA VAL A 299 -3.97 9.75 21.18
C VAL A 299 -4.97 8.81 20.51
N ALA A 300 -6.10 8.60 21.15
CA ALA A 300 -7.19 7.77 20.62
C ALA A 300 -8.41 8.61 20.26
N LEU A 301 -9.13 8.21 19.22
CA LEU A 301 -10.46 8.73 18.93
C LEU A 301 -11.49 8.20 19.92
N LYS A 302 -12.50 9.02 20.22
CA LYS A 302 -13.60 8.67 21.13
C LYS A 302 -14.70 7.85 20.46
N ASP A 303 -14.81 7.94 19.14
CA ASP A 303 -15.82 7.20 18.38
C ASP A 303 -15.58 5.69 18.45
N ALA A 304 -16.67 4.92 18.40
CA ALA A 304 -16.59 3.46 18.35
C ALA A 304 -15.88 2.99 17.07
N CYS A 305 -15.24 1.82 17.13
CA CYS A 305 -14.60 1.21 15.97
C CYS A 305 -15.63 0.97 14.87
N ALA A 306 -15.37 1.47 13.65
CA ALA A 306 -16.35 1.42 12.58
C ALA A 306 -16.71 -0.02 12.15
N PHE A 307 -15.76 -0.95 12.22
CA PHE A 307 -15.92 -2.31 11.69
C PHE A 307 -16.48 -3.31 12.70
N CYS A 308 -16.09 -3.23 13.98
CA CYS A 308 -16.56 -4.16 15.01
C CYS A 308 -17.50 -3.52 16.04
N GLY A 309 -17.67 -2.20 16.03
CA GLY A 309 -18.50 -1.48 17.00
C GLY A 309 -17.91 -1.41 18.41
N GLU A 310 -16.69 -1.91 18.63
CA GLU A 310 -16.03 -1.82 19.94
C GLU A 310 -15.94 -0.36 20.38
N ASN A 311 -16.42 -0.07 21.59
CA ASN A 311 -16.50 1.28 22.17
C ASN A 311 -15.74 1.43 23.49
N LYS A 312 -15.18 0.35 24.05
CA LYS A 312 -14.36 0.42 25.28
C LYS A 312 -13.11 1.26 25.09
N ASP A 313 -12.73 1.99 26.13
CA ASP A 313 -11.55 2.86 26.21
C ASP A 313 -10.62 2.49 27.39
N ASP A 314 -10.87 1.33 28.01
CA ASP A 314 -10.17 0.84 29.19
C ASP A 314 -8.77 0.28 28.91
N ARG A 315 -8.53 -0.17 27.67
CA ARG A 315 -7.28 -0.82 27.24
C ARG A 315 -6.85 -0.32 25.86
N LEU A 316 -5.54 -0.32 25.63
CA LEU A 316 -4.95 0.08 24.34
C LEU A 316 -5.39 -0.82 23.18
N GLU A 317 -5.70 -2.09 23.43
CA GLU A 317 -6.25 -2.99 22.42
C GLU A 317 -7.59 -2.49 21.84
N HIS A 318 -8.39 -1.81 22.67
CA HIS A 318 -9.68 -1.25 22.28
C HIS A 318 -9.56 0.20 21.78
N ALA A 319 -8.45 0.87 22.09
CA ALA A 319 -8.22 2.27 21.73
C ALA A 319 -8.12 2.47 20.20
N ARG A 320 -8.71 3.58 19.72
CA ARG A 320 -8.81 3.89 18.29
C ARG A 320 -7.63 4.77 17.90
N LEU A 321 -6.45 4.15 17.87
CA LEU A 321 -5.18 4.81 17.59
C LEU A 321 -4.91 5.01 16.09
N TYR A 322 -5.71 4.36 15.23
CA TYR A 322 -5.55 4.34 13.78
C TYR A 322 -6.87 4.65 13.06
N ASN A 323 -6.74 5.23 11.87
CA ASN A 323 -7.83 5.45 10.93
C ASN A 323 -7.59 4.68 9.64
N LEU A 324 -8.66 4.11 9.08
CA LEU A 324 -8.70 3.71 7.68
C LEU A 324 -9.27 4.87 6.86
N ARG A 325 -8.47 5.39 5.92
CA ARG A 325 -8.91 6.34 4.91
C ARG A 325 -9.10 5.63 3.59
N LEU A 326 -10.27 5.82 2.97
CA LEU A 326 -10.57 5.38 1.63
C LEU A 326 -10.45 6.57 0.69
N TYR A 327 -9.86 6.34 -0.48
CA TYR A 327 -9.61 7.35 -1.48
C TYR A 327 -10.36 7.05 -2.79
N GLY A 328 -10.92 8.10 -3.39
CA GLY A 328 -11.60 8.07 -4.68
C GLY A 328 -11.03 9.13 -5.61
N PRO A 329 -11.36 9.08 -6.92
CA PRO A 329 -10.87 10.07 -7.87
C PRO A 329 -11.31 11.47 -7.42
N ALA A 330 -10.38 12.42 -7.36
CA ALA A 330 -10.72 13.80 -7.03
C ALA A 330 -11.47 14.44 -8.22
N GLU A 331 -12.51 15.23 -7.94
CA GLU A 331 -13.13 16.05 -8.98
C GLU A 331 -12.16 17.17 -9.41
N ALA A 332 -12.31 17.67 -10.64
CA ALA A 332 -11.42 18.68 -11.21
C ALA A 332 -11.44 19.96 -10.37
N GLY A 333 -10.38 20.16 -9.59
CA GLY A 333 -10.23 21.23 -8.60
C GLY A 333 -9.66 20.63 -7.32
N ALA A 334 -8.34 20.72 -7.15
CA ALA A 334 -7.63 20.12 -6.02
C ALA A 334 -8.23 20.54 -4.68
N GLU A 335 -9.06 19.66 -4.09
CA GLU A 335 -9.50 19.84 -2.72
C GLU A 335 -8.27 19.80 -1.79
N PRO A 336 -8.19 20.70 -0.78
CA PRO A 336 -7.10 20.67 0.19
C PRO A 336 -7.09 19.32 0.92
N GLY A 337 -6.06 18.51 0.66
CA GLY A 337 -5.92 17.15 1.20
C GLY A 337 -5.96 16.02 0.16
N ALA A 338 -5.94 16.32 -1.14
CA ALA A 338 -5.76 15.32 -2.17
C ALA A 338 -4.39 14.60 -2.02
N THR A 339 -4.41 13.28 -2.05
CA THR A 339 -3.22 12.43 -2.04
C THR A 339 -3.00 11.87 -3.44
N ASP A 340 -1.76 11.91 -3.92
CA ASP A 340 -1.40 11.22 -5.15
C ASP A 340 -1.40 9.71 -4.90
N THR A 341 -2.26 8.98 -5.61
CA THR A 341 -2.31 7.52 -5.57
C THR A 341 -2.23 7.01 -6.99
N GLY A 342 -1.05 6.54 -7.39
CA GLY A 342 -0.82 5.99 -8.73
C GLY A 342 -0.66 7.04 -9.84
N GLY A 343 -0.26 8.28 -9.52
CA GLY A 343 -0.06 9.38 -10.46
C GLY A 343 -1.31 10.24 -10.69
N GLU A 344 -2.42 9.92 -10.02
CA GLU A 344 -3.68 10.67 -10.11
C GLU A 344 -4.07 11.26 -8.74
N PRO A 345 -4.58 12.51 -8.69
CA PRO A 345 -5.05 13.11 -7.46
C PRO A 345 -6.31 12.39 -6.97
N HIS A 346 -6.24 11.86 -5.76
CA HIS A 346 -7.34 11.18 -5.11
C HIS A 346 -7.75 11.92 -3.82
N ALA A 347 -9.05 12.07 -3.59
CA ALA A 347 -9.61 12.69 -2.38
C ALA A 347 -10.12 11.62 -1.40
N ALA A 348 -10.06 11.92 -0.10
CA ALA A 348 -10.57 11.02 0.93
C ALA A 348 -12.10 10.96 0.88
N ILE A 349 -12.66 9.79 0.54
CA ILE A 349 -14.11 9.56 0.40
C ILE A 349 -14.77 9.02 1.67
N ALA A 350 -13.98 8.47 2.60
CA ALA A 350 -14.43 8.00 3.91
C ALA A 350 -13.23 7.85 4.86
N THR A 351 -13.46 8.13 6.14
CA THR A 351 -12.49 7.90 7.23
C THR A 351 -13.16 7.09 8.33
N TYR A 352 -12.50 6.01 8.77
CA TYR A 352 -13.05 5.09 9.77
C TYR A 352 -12.09 4.87 10.94
N PRO A 353 -12.51 5.14 12.19
CA PRO A 353 -11.73 4.81 13.37
C PRO A 353 -11.62 3.29 13.56
N LEU A 354 -10.42 2.82 13.88
CA LEU A 354 -10.13 1.40 14.04
C LEU A 354 -9.56 1.08 15.43
N CYS A 355 -10.13 0.10 16.12
CA CYS A 355 -9.45 -0.56 17.24
C CYS A 355 -8.30 -1.45 16.73
N ASN A 356 -7.38 -1.83 17.63
CA ASN A 356 -6.19 -2.59 17.24
C ASN A 356 -6.53 -3.92 16.54
N PHE A 357 -7.59 -4.60 16.98
CA PHE A 357 -8.07 -5.84 16.35
C PHE A 357 -8.42 -5.66 14.87
N CYS A 358 -9.19 -4.61 14.54
CA CYS A 358 -9.58 -4.33 13.15
C CYS A 358 -8.39 -3.83 12.32
N VAL A 359 -7.44 -3.12 12.93
CA VAL A 359 -6.20 -2.70 12.26
C VAL A 359 -5.42 -3.91 11.75
N VAL A 360 -5.20 -4.92 12.59
CA VAL A 360 -4.43 -6.12 12.19
C VAL A 360 -5.11 -6.86 11.04
N LYS A 361 -6.43 -7.07 11.13
CA LYS A 361 -7.23 -7.70 10.06
C LYS A 361 -7.11 -6.95 8.73
N LEU A 362 -7.35 -5.64 8.76
CA LEU A 362 -7.35 -4.81 7.56
C LEU A 362 -5.95 -4.72 6.96
N ARG A 363 -4.89 -4.64 7.78
CA ARG A 363 -3.50 -4.70 7.30
C ARG A 363 -3.21 -6.02 6.59
N ALA A 364 -3.60 -7.16 7.17
CA ALA A 364 -3.39 -8.46 6.53
C ALA A 364 -4.07 -8.55 5.15
N LEU A 365 -5.28 -8.01 5.03
CA LEU A 365 -5.99 -7.90 3.74
C LEU A 365 -5.29 -6.94 2.77
N CYS A 366 -4.88 -5.76 3.22
CA CYS A 366 -4.11 -4.81 2.40
C CYS A 366 -2.82 -5.43 1.87
N THR A 367 -2.07 -6.13 2.73
CA THR A 367 -0.84 -6.84 2.34
C THR A 367 -1.13 -7.90 1.30
N PHE A 368 -2.20 -8.68 1.45
CA PHE A 368 -2.60 -9.68 0.46
C PHE A 368 -2.86 -9.07 -0.93
N PHE A 369 -3.61 -7.97 -1.02
CA PHE A 369 -3.85 -7.28 -2.30
C PHE A 369 -2.61 -6.56 -2.83
N ALA A 370 -1.74 -6.05 -1.96
CA ALA A 370 -0.46 -5.49 -2.37
C ALA A 370 0.43 -6.57 -3.00
N THR A 371 0.55 -7.75 -2.39
CA THR A 371 1.29 -8.89 -2.95
C THR A 371 0.68 -9.34 -4.28
N LEU A 372 -0.64 -9.33 -4.43
CA LEU A 372 -1.27 -9.62 -5.73
C LEU A 372 -0.87 -8.62 -6.83
N ARG A 373 -0.82 -7.32 -6.52
CA ARG A 373 -0.35 -6.28 -7.46
C ARG A 373 1.12 -6.47 -7.83
N VAL A 374 1.97 -6.82 -6.86
CA VAL A 374 3.36 -7.18 -7.07
C VAL A 374 3.48 -8.37 -8.04
N VAL A 375 2.66 -9.42 -7.87
CA VAL A 375 2.65 -10.56 -8.80
C VAL A 375 2.15 -10.12 -10.19
N HIS A 376 1.08 -9.35 -10.28
CA HIS A 376 0.54 -8.81 -11.55
C HIS A 376 1.59 -8.01 -12.34
N SER A 377 2.41 -7.21 -11.65
CA SER A 377 3.53 -6.48 -12.28
C SER A 377 4.66 -7.38 -12.83
N ASN A 378 4.58 -8.70 -12.61
CA ASN A 378 5.49 -9.72 -13.13
C ASN A 378 6.98 -9.43 -12.84
N ILE A 379 7.31 -9.06 -11.60
CA ILE A 379 8.69 -8.74 -11.17
C ILE A 379 9.67 -9.89 -11.46
N TYR A 380 9.19 -11.14 -11.40
CA TYR A 380 9.99 -12.33 -11.68
C TYR A 380 10.17 -12.62 -13.18
N LYS A 381 9.59 -11.81 -14.07
CA LYS A 381 9.67 -11.94 -15.53
C LYS A 381 9.29 -13.35 -16.02
N LEU A 382 8.23 -13.91 -15.43
CA LEU A 382 7.72 -15.22 -15.84
C LEU A 382 7.22 -15.15 -17.29
N PRO A 383 7.57 -16.14 -18.15
CA PRO A 383 7.05 -16.20 -19.50
C PRO A 383 5.55 -16.52 -19.49
N GLN A 384 4.84 -16.11 -20.53
CA GLN A 384 3.44 -16.48 -20.68
C GLN A 384 3.29 -17.98 -20.98
N ASN A 385 2.24 -18.59 -20.43
CA ASN A 385 1.94 -20.00 -20.64
C ASN A 385 0.43 -20.23 -20.78
N SER A 386 -0.01 -20.49 -22.01
CA SER A 386 -1.43 -20.70 -22.34
C SER A 386 -1.97 -22.08 -21.97
N THR A 387 -1.12 -23.04 -21.58
CA THR A 387 -1.55 -24.41 -21.22
C THR A 387 -2.48 -24.44 -19.99
N TYR A 388 -2.46 -23.40 -19.18
CA TYR A 388 -3.27 -23.24 -17.98
C TYR A 388 -4.58 -22.48 -18.19
N ASP A 389 -4.82 -21.93 -19.39
CA ASP A 389 -5.95 -21.02 -19.66
C ASP A 389 -7.31 -21.68 -19.41
N ASP A 390 -7.48 -22.94 -19.83
CA ASP A 390 -8.73 -23.68 -19.65
C ASP A 390 -9.08 -23.94 -18.17
N VAL A 391 -8.06 -23.99 -17.31
CA VAL A 391 -8.16 -24.38 -15.89
C VAL A 391 -8.31 -23.16 -14.99
N ALA A 392 -7.86 -21.99 -15.45
CA ALA A 392 -7.80 -20.76 -14.64
C ALA A 392 -9.18 -20.21 -14.24
N TYR A 393 -10.20 -20.37 -15.10
CA TYR A 393 -11.52 -19.78 -14.90
C TYR A 393 -12.53 -20.78 -14.34
N ALA A 394 -13.39 -20.31 -13.44
CA ALA A 394 -14.33 -21.20 -12.77
C ALA A 394 -15.61 -21.53 -13.57
N ASN A 395 -15.83 -20.90 -14.74
CA ASN A 395 -16.99 -21.17 -15.61
C ASN A 395 -16.58 -21.72 -17.00
N SER A 396 -15.36 -22.23 -17.17
CA SER A 396 -14.96 -22.85 -18.43
C SER A 396 -15.78 -24.12 -18.66
N PHE A 397 -16.51 -24.19 -19.78
CA PHE A 397 -17.09 -25.44 -20.26
C PHE A 397 -15.94 -26.44 -20.46
N GLN A 398 -15.77 -27.37 -19.52
CA GLN A 398 -14.75 -28.39 -19.61
C GLN A 398 -15.19 -29.43 -20.63
N PHE A 399 -14.73 -29.30 -21.88
CA PHE A 399 -14.56 -30.48 -22.70
C PHE A 399 -13.65 -31.43 -21.91
N LYS A 400 -14.17 -32.60 -21.53
CA LYS A 400 -13.44 -33.60 -20.75
C LYS A 400 -12.10 -33.83 -21.43
N ARG A 401 -11.00 -33.36 -20.83
CA ARG A 401 -9.66 -33.71 -21.29
C ARG A 401 -9.56 -35.24 -21.24
N PRO A 402 -9.03 -35.89 -22.28
CA PRO A 402 -8.72 -37.31 -22.20
C PRO A 402 -7.80 -37.55 -20.98
N PRO A 403 -7.95 -38.67 -20.27
CA PRO A 403 -7.20 -38.96 -19.05
C PRO A 403 -5.67 -38.92 -19.24
N ASP A 404 -5.20 -39.03 -20.49
CA ASP A 404 -3.80 -38.96 -20.90
C ASP A 404 -3.34 -37.57 -21.38
N ALA A 405 -4.16 -36.52 -21.21
CA ALA A 405 -3.74 -35.16 -21.51
C ALA A 405 -2.58 -34.77 -20.58
N VAL A 406 -1.37 -34.74 -21.16
CA VAL A 406 -0.10 -34.36 -20.53
C VAL A 406 -0.32 -33.17 -19.59
N ARG A 407 -0.08 -33.38 -18.30
CA ARG A 407 -0.06 -32.29 -17.31
C ARG A 407 0.94 -31.25 -17.82
N PRO A 408 0.63 -29.94 -17.77
CA PRO A 408 1.55 -28.93 -18.26
C PRO A 408 2.92 -29.12 -17.61
N ALA A 409 3.91 -29.56 -18.40
CA ALA A 409 5.28 -29.68 -17.93
C ALA A 409 5.82 -28.26 -17.84
N LEU A 410 5.99 -27.77 -16.62
CA LEU A 410 6.65 -26.49 -16.39
C LEU A 410 8.14 -26.67 -16.70
N ALA A 411 8.80 -25.63 -17.21
CA ALA A 411 10.25 -25.60 -17.19
C ALA A 411 10.72 -25.69 -15.72
N PRO A 412 11.53 -26.71 -15.35
CA PRO A 412 11.89 -26.97 -13.95
C PRO A 412 12.63 -25.79 -13.29
N GLU A 413 13.24 -24.93 -14.10
CA GLU A 413 13.89 -23.68 -13.68
C GLU A 413 12.94 -22.61 -13.10
N LEU A 414 11.65 -22.65 -13.45
CA LEU A 414 10.64 -21.69 -12.97
C LEU A 414 9.96 -22.13 -11.68
N GLU A 415 10.04 -23.42 -11.34
CA GLU A 415 9.41 -24.01 -10.15
C GLU A 415 9.76 -23.28 -8.84
N PRO A 416 11.02 -22.86 -8.58
CA PRO A 416 11.36 -22.12 -7.36
C PRO A 416 10.58 -20.80 -7.18
N VAL A 417 10.25 -20.13 -8.29
CA VAL A 417 9.46 -18.88 -8.25
C VAL A 417 8.03 -19.19 -7.83
N PHE A 418 7.41 -20.22 -8.40
CA PHE A 418 6.05 -20.64 -8.03
C PHE A 418 5.99 -21.12 -6.58
N VAL A 419 6.98 -21.87 -6.11
CA VAL A 419 7.06 -22.29 -4.70
C VAL A 419 7.18 -21.09 -3.77
N LYS A 420 8.06 -20.13 -4.07
CA LYS A 420 8.19 -18.89 -3.29
C LYS A 420 6.85 -18.15 -3.23
N LEU A 421 6.23 -17.89 -4.37
CA LEU A 421 4.94 -17.19 -4.45
C LEU A 421 3.86 -17.95 -3.66
N TYR A 422 3.77 -19.26 -3.82
CA TYR A 422 2.76 -20.07 -3.13
C TYR A 422 2.92 -20.01 -1.61
N LEU A 423 4.15 -20.11 -1.11
CA LEU A 423 4.45 -19.98 0.32
C LEU A 423 4.12 -18.58 0.83
N THR A 424 4.46 -17.52 0.09
CA THR A 424 4.05 -16.15 0.44
C THR A 424 2.53 -16.05 0.58
N PHE A 425 1.75 -16.58 -0.39
CA PHE A 425 0.29 -16.57 -0.29
C PHE A 425 -0.24 -17.43 0.87
N LEU A 426 0.34 -18.59 1.15
CA LEU A 426 -0.06 -19.42 2.29
C LEU A 426 0.17 -18.71 3.62
N VAL A 427 1.29 -18.01 3.79
CA VAL A 427 1.57 -17.22 5.00
C VAL A 427 0.55 -16.09 5.15
N LEU A 428 0.23 -15.38 4.07
CA LEU A 428 -0.76 -14.30 4.11
C LEU A 428 -2.17 -14.83 4.41
N ARG A 429 -2.57 -15.94 3.79
CA ARG A 429 -3.84 -16.61 4.07
C ARG A 429 -3.94 -17.09 5.51
N ALA A 430 -2.85 -17.66 6.06
CA ALA A 430 -2.79 -18.03 7.47
C ALA A 430 -2.95 -16.80 8.39
N ARG A 431 -2.28 -15.68 8.10
CA ARG A 431 -2.45 -14.43 8.86
C ARG A 431 -3.90 -13.93 8.83
N ILE A 432 -4.54 -13.96 7.66
CA ILE A 432 -5.95 -13.59 7.52
C ILE A 432 -6.85 -14.52 8.33
N PHE A 433 -6.63 -15.83 8.24
CA PHE A 433 -7.38 -16.84 9.00
C PHE A 433 -7.27 -16.64 10.52
N TRP A 434 -6.05 -16.49 11.04
CA TRP A 434 -5.83 -16.29 12.47
C TRP A 434 -6.45 -14.97 12.95
N SER A 435 -6.22 -13.89 12.20
CA SER A 435 -6.80 -12.59 12.54
C SER A 435 -8.32 -12.64 12.58
N ARG A 436 -8.97 -13.40 11.68
CA ARG A 436 -10.42 -13.62 11.67
C ARG A 436 -10.91 -14.23 13.00
N ILE A 437 -10.21 -15.23 13.51
CA ILE A 437 -10.57 -16.00 14.72
C ILE A 437 -10.24 -15.24 16.01
N GLY A 438 -9.47 -14.15 15.92
CA GLY A 438 -9.05 -13.40 17.11
C GLY A 438 -7.68 -13.79 17.62
N PHE A 439 -6.87 -14.48 16.81
CA PHE A 439 -5.47 -14.72 17.09
C PHE A 439 -4.63 -13.80 16.23
N TRP A 440 -3.83 -12.96 16.85
CA TRP A 440 -2.84 -12.18 16.16
C TRP A 440 -1.61 -12.01 17.02
N ASP A 441 -0.48 -11.96 16.34
CA ASP A 441 0.81 -11.82 16.97
C ASP A 441 1.16 -10.34 17.09
N THR A 442 1.73 -9.96 18.22
CA THR A 442 2.48 -8.71 18.37
C THR A 442 3.89 -8.93 17.84
N ASP A 443 4.41 -8.00 17.02
CA ASP A 443 5.73 -8.13 16.38
C ASP A 443 6.90 -8.39 17.36
N GLU A 444 6.69 -8.19 18.66
CA GLU A 444 7.68 -8.45 19.71
C GLU A 444 7.72 -9.92 20.19
N ASP A 445 6.63 -10.68 20.00
CA ASP A 445 6.45 -12.00 20.62
C ASP A 445 6.63 -13.17 19.65
N VAL A 446 6.87 -12.88 18.36
CA VAL A 446 6.93 -13.89 17.30
C VAL A 446 8.13 -13.70 16.39
N GLU A 447 9.01 -14.71 16.38
CA GLU A 447 9.97 -14.93 15.30
C GLU A 447 9.20 -15.32 14.03
N TRP A 448 9.00 -14.37 13.12
CA TRP A 448 8.41 -14.66 11.81
C TRP A 448 9.50 -14.61 10.73
N LEU A 449 9.48 -15.59 9.84
CA LEU A 449 10.33 -15.59 8.66
C LEU A 449 9.66 -14.75 7.57
N ASN A 450 10.31 -13.66 7.14
CA ASN A 450 9.86 -12.91 5.98
C ASN A 450 10.21 -13.67 4.69
N VAL A 451 9.25 -14.41 4.14
CA VAL A 451 9.42 -15.19 2.89
C VAL A 451 9.88 -14.31 1.73
N ASP A 452 9.50 -13.04 1.70
CA ASP A 452 9.89 -12.11 0.65
C ASP A 452 11.39 -11.78 0.70
N GLU A 453 11.97 -11.66 1.90
CA GLU A 453 13.40 -11.44 2.15
C GLU A 453 14.26 -12.68 1.90
N VAL A 454 13.65 -13.88 1.89
CA VAL A 454 14.39 -15.12 1.60
C VAL A 454 14.85 -15.09 0.12
N PRO A 455 16.16 -15.24 -0.14
CA PRO A 455 16.69 -15.24 -1.50
C PRO A 455 16.10 -16.36 -2.36
N LEU A 456 15.86 -16.08 -3.65
CA LEU A 456 15.35 -17.09 -4.59
C LEU A 456 16.27 -18.33 -4.68
N ALA A 457 17.57 -18.16 -4.44
CA ALA A 457 18.54 -19.25 -4.41
C ALA A 457 18.21 -20.33 -3.36
N THR A 458 17.66 -19.93 -2.20
CA THR A 458 17.23 -20.86 -1.15
C THR A 458 16.09 -21.77 -1.63
N PHE A 459 15.12 -21.19 -2.35
CA PHE A 459 14.03 -21.97 -2.96
C PHE A 459 14.53 -22.86 -4.09
N ARG A 460 15.55 -22.41 -4.85
CA ARG A 460 16.16 -23.23 -5.89
C ARG A 460 16.79 -24.51 -5.32
N ALA A 461 17.57 -24.39 -4.25
CA ALA A 461 18.13 -25.54 -3.54
C ALA A 461 17.04 -26.46 -3.00
N ALA A 462 16.02 -25.89 -2.32
CA ALA A 462 14.91 -26.66 -1.75
C ALA A 462 14.11 -27.45 -2.79
N VAL A 463 13.94 -26.90 -4.00
CA VAL A 463 13.28 -27.59 -5.11
C VAL A 463 14.16 -28.70 -5.69
N GLN A 464 15.46 -28.47 -5.85
CA GLN A 464 16.41 -29.47 -6.36
C GLN A 464 16.49 -30.72 -5.45
N ASP A 465 16.52 -30.50 -4.13
CA ASP A 465 16.68 -31.57 -3.14
C ASP A 465 15.39 -32.36 -2.87
N ASN A 466 14.23 -31.85 -3.30
CA ASN A 466 12.94 -32.43 -2.98
C ASN A 466 12.36 -33.26 -4.13
N VAL A 467 12.25 -34.57 -3.88
CA VAL A 467 11.77 -35.58 -4.83
C VAL A 467 10.37 -35.25 -5.39
N ALA A 468 9.53 -34.52 -4.66
CA ALA A 468 8.19 -34.13 -5.13
C ALA A 468 8.20 -33.19 -6.36
N PHE A 469 9.34 -32.57 -6.68
CA PHE A 469 9.51 -31.69 -7.84
C PHE A 469 10.42 -32.29 -8.92
N GLN A 470 10.91 -33.53 -8.74
CA GLN A 470 11.75 -34.24 -9.70
C GLN A 470 10.85 -35.07 -10.66
N HIS A 471 10.07 -34.41 -11.51
CA HIS A 471 9.18 -35.07 -12.48
C HIS A 471 9.24 -34.43 -13.86
#